data_AF-X1UWR4-F1
#
_entry.id   AF-X1UWR4-F1
#
_cell.length_a   1.000
_cell.length_b   1.000
_cell.length_c   1.000
_cell.angle_alpha   90.00
_cell.angle_beta   90.00
_cell.angle_gamma   90.00
#
_symmetry.space_group_name_H-M   'P 1'
#
loop_
_entity.id
_entity.type
_entity.pdbx_description
1 polymer ?
#
loop_
_entity_poly.entity_id
_entity_poly.type
_entity_poly.pdbx_seq_one_letter_code
_entity_poly.pdbx_strand_id
1 'polypeptide(L)' 'RGEETALIASLEGRIGEPRQRPPFPATSGLWGKPTNINNVETWANIPLIINRGADWFRSLGTERS' A
#
# COMPACT_ATOMS: atom_id res chain seq x y z
N ARG A 1 -2.61 -12.26 0.71
CA ARG A 1 -2.52 -11.37 1.90
C ARG A 1 -1.18 -11.50 2.68
N GLY A 2 -0.12 -12.02 2.07
CA GLY A 2 1.25 -12.02 2.62
C GLY A 2 2.26 -11.22 1.79
N GLU A 3 1.85 -10.66 0.65
CA GLU A 3 2.73 -9.99 -0.32
C GLU A 3 3.39 -8.72 0.23
N GLU A 4 2.63 -7.87 0.93
CA GLU A 4 3.16 -6.63 1.53
C GLU A 4 4.29 -6.93 2.53
N THR A 5 4.08 -7.91 3.41
CA THR A 5 5.06 -8.27 4.43
C THR A 5 6.26 -9.01 3.84
N ALA A 6 6.04 -9.81 2.79
CA ALA A 6 7.11 -10.44 2.02
C ALA A 6 7.97 -9.40 1.27
N LEU A 7 7.35 -8.34 0.72
CA LEU A 7 8.06 -7.22 0.11
C LEU A 7 8.93 -6.48 1.14
N ILE A 8 8.40 -6.23 2.34
CA ILE A 8 9.18 -5.64 3.44
C ILE A 8 10.37 -6.54 3.80
N ALA A 9 10.14 -7.84 3.97
CA ALA A 9 11.20 -8.78 4.31
C ALA A 9 12.30 -8.83 3.23
N SER A 10 11.92 -8.80 1.96
CA SER A 10 12.85 -8.70 0.83
C SER A 10 13.67 -7.41 0.86
N LEU A 11 13.05 -6.26 1.12
CA LEU A 11 13.74 -4.97 1.28
C LEU A 11 14.67 -4.93 2.50
N GLU A 12 14.35 -5.69 3.55
CA GLU A 12 15.18 -5.85 4.75
C GLU A 12 16.32 -6.87 4.58
N GLY A 13 16.45 -7.51 3.40
CA GLY A 13 17.46 -8.53 3.14
C GLY A 13 17.19 -9.85 3.89
N ARG A 14 15.96 -10.08 4.34
CA ARG A 14 15.52 -11.31 5.01
C ARG A 14 14.80 -12.22 4.02
N ILE A 15 14.71 -13.50 4.35
CA ILE A 15 13.87 -14.44 3.60
C ILE A 15 12.45 -13.87 3.61
N GLY A 16 11.81 -13.81 2.43
CA GLY A 16 10.51 -13.20 2.16
C GLY A 16 9.32 -13.92 2.80
N GLU A 17 9.48 -14.45 4.01
CA GLU A 17 8.39 -15.08 4.75
C GLU A 17 7.40 -14.00 5.21
N PRO A 18 6.10 -14.17 4.88
CA PRO A 18 5.09 -13.22 5.30
C PRO A 18 4.98 -13.24 6.84
N ARG A 19 5.31 -12.13 7.51
CA ARG A 19 5.10 -12.06 8.97
C ARG A 19 3.61 -12.19 9.28
N GLN A 20 3.30 -13.04 10.26
CA GLN A 20 1.95 -13.22 10.79
C GLN A 20 1.52 -11.93 11.49
N ARG A 21 0.33 -11.42 11.14
CA ARG A 21 -0.25 -10.23 11.80
C ARG A 21 -0.89 -10.71 13.11
N PRO A 22 -0.76 -10.01 14.25
CA PRO A 22 -0.06 -8.74 14.49
C PRO A 22 1.46 -8.88 14.78
N PRO A 23 2.27 -7.81 14.63
CA PRO A 23 1.89 -6.43 14.30
C PRO A 23 1.64 -6.21 12.80
N PHE A 24 0.75 -5.26 12.47
CA PHE A 24 0.53 -4.82 11.09
C PHE A 24 1.67 -3.90 10.63
N PRO A 25 2.03 -3.87 9.33
CA PRO A 25 3.06 -2.95 8.81
C PRO A 25 2.82 -1.48 9.16
N ALA A 26 1.55 -1.07 9.19
CA ALA A 26 1.14 0.28 9.61
C ALA A 26 1.53 0.62 11.06
N THR A 27 1.71 -0.39 11.92
CA THR A 27 2.20 -0.23 13.29
C THR A 27 3.71 -0.44 13.38
N SER A 28 4.22 -1.49 12.74
CA SER A 28 5.66 -1.80 12.69
C SER A 28 5.97 -2.62 11.42
N GLY A 29 6.53 -1.94 10.42
CA GLY A 29 6.84 -2.47 9.10
C GLY A 29 8.34 -2.43 8.81
N LEU A 30 8.73 -1.67 7.78
CA LEU A 30 10.12 -1.58 7.32
C LEU A 30 11.03 -1.03 8.43
N TRP A 31 12.07 -1.80 8.76
CA TRP A 31 13.02 -1.53 9.85
C TRP A 31 12.34 -1.22 11.19
N GLY A 32 11.19 -1.86 11.44
CA GLY A 32 10.39 -1.68 12.65
C GLY A 32 9.62 -0.35 12.71
N LYS A 33 9.67 0.48 11.67
CA LYS A 33 8.95 1.75 11.59
C LYS A 33 7.55 1.57 10.98
N PRO A 34 6.55 2.37 11.40
CA PRO A 34 5.25 2.43 10.72
C PRO A 34 5.41 2.61 9.21
N THR A 35 4.88 1.68 8.42
CA THR A 35 5.04 1.65 6.96
C THR A 35 3.72 1.29 6.30
N ASN A 36 3.33 2.06 5.28
CA ASN A 36 2.18 1.74 4.45
C ASN A 36 2.64 1.41 3.02
N ILE A 37 2.21 0.28 2.50
CA ILE A 37 2.57 -0.20 1.15
C ILE A 37 1.33 -0.05 0.29
N ASN A 38 1.47 0.64 -0.83
CA ASN A 38 0.40 0.83 -1.80
C ASN A 38 0.92 0.46 -3.19
N ASN A 39 0.02 0.02 -4.06
CA ASN A 39 0.35 -0.25 -5.46
C ASN A 39 0.79 1.05 -6.15
N VAL A 40 1.69 0.93 -7.14
CA VAL A 40 2.13 2.05 -7.98
C VAL A 40 0.95 2.76 -8.66
N GLU A 41 -0.06 2.02 -9.11
CA GLU A 41 -1.27 2.57 -9.73
C GLU A 41 -2.04 3.49 -8.77
N THR A 42 -2.09 3.16 -7.47
CA THR A 42 -2.69 4.03 -6.45
C THR A 42 -1.95 5.37 -6.40
N TRP A 43 -0.61 5.33 -6.33
CA TRP A 43 0.20 6.55 -6.31
C TRP A 43 0.14 7.35 -7.61
N ALA A 44 0.01 6.69 -8.76
CA ALA A 44 -0.14 7.35 -10.05
C ALA A 44 -1.46 8.14 -10.14
N ASN A 45 -2.52 7.63 -9.51
CA ASN A 45 -3.83 8.28 -9.50
C ASN A 45 -3.92 9.45 -8.50
N ILE A 46 -3.20 9.41 -7.37
CA ILE A 46 -3.29 10.44 -6.32
C ILE A 46 -3.06 11.88 -6.83
N PRO A 47 -2.02 12.18 -7.63
CA PRO A 47 -1.83 13.53 -8.17
C PRO A 47 -2.99 14.00 -9.05
N LEU A 48 -3.59 13.08 -9.83
CA LEU A 48 -4.75 13.40 -10.67
C LEU A 48 -5.98 13.70 -9.81
N ILE A 49 -6.21 12.90 -8.77
CA ILE A 49 -7.29 13.10 -7.80
C ILE A 49 -7.14 14.45 -7.08
N ILE A 50 -5.94 14.78 -6.61
CA ILE A 50 -5.67 16.06 -5.92
C ILE A 50 -5.93 17.24 -6.86
N ASN A 51 -5.52 17.14 -8.13
CA ASN A 51 -5.63 18.25 -9.08
C ASN A 51 -7.03 18.42 -9.68
N ARG A 52 -7.80 17.34 -9.82
CA ARG A 52 -9.11 17.35 -10.49
C ARG A 52 -10.30 17.15 -9.55
N GLY A 53 -10.04 16.81 -8.30
CA GLY A 53 -11.04 16.55 -7.27
C GLY A 53 -11.49 15.09 -7.21
N ALA A 54 -12.00 14.69 -6.03
CA ALA A 54 -12.48 13.34 -5.78
C ALA A 54 -13.74 12.99 -6.59
N ASP A 55 -14.63 13.96 -6.84
CA ASP A 55 -15.84 13.74 -7.63
C ASP A 55 -15.51 13.41 -9.09
N TRP A 56 -14.49 14.06 -9.66
CA TRP A 56 -13.98 13.72 -10.99
C TRP A 56 -13.49 12.27 -11.04
N PHE A 57 -12.69 11.85 -10.06
CA PHE A 57 -12.18 10.48 -10.04
C PHE A 57 -13.31 9.47 -9.84
N ARG A 58 -14.30 9.77 -8.97
CA ARG A 58 -15.48 8.91 -8.76
C ARG A 58 -16.40 8.84 -9.98
N SER A 59 -16.40 9.87 -10.83
CA SER A 59 -17.14 9.83 -12.10
C SER A 59 -16.54 8.85 -13.12
N LEU A 60 -15.29 8.44 -12.90
CA LEU A 60 -14.59 7.45 -13.73
C LEU A 60 -14.78 6.06 -13.12
N GLY A 61 -15.46 5.17 -13.85
CA GLY A 61 -15.69 3.77 -13.44
C GLY A 61 -17.15 3.47 -13.13
N THR A 62 -17.40 2.32 -12.52
CA THR A 62 -18.74 1.90 -12.06
C THR A 62 -18.90 2.18 -10.57
N GLU A 63 -20.14 2.33 -10.08
CA GLU A 63 -20.45 2.81 -8.72
C GLU A 63 -19.80 2.05 -7.54
N ARG A 64 -19.13 0.90 -7.76
CA ARG A 64 -18.54 0.04 -6.73
C ARG A 64 -17.22 -0.62 -7.14
N SER A 65 -16.21 0.15 -7.53
CA SER A 65 -14.81 -0.33 -7.51
C SER A 65 -14.13 0.07 -6.20
#